data_AF-A0A067P511-F1
#
_entry.id   AF-A0A067P511-F1
#
_cell.length_a   1.000
_cell.length_b   1.000
_cell.length_c   1.000
_cell.angle_alpha   90.00
_cell.angle_beta   90.00
_cell.angle_gamma   90.00
#
_symmetry.space_group_name_H-M   'P 1'
#
loop_
_entity.id
_entity.type
_entity.pdbx_description
1 polymer ?
#
loop_
_entity_poly.entity_id
_entity_poly.type
_entity_poly.pdbx_seq_one_letter_code
_entity_poly.pdbx_strand_id
1 'polypeptide(L)'
;MARTKQTPRKSTGGSAPKKSILGSAAKLPAVRPGTRQSKSTSPLPPPKVQETYCALCSNGGQLFDYELEKLSFLCPACHQRDSTKRPGPYVGLYCDDDQPFLKEGLKVSAKKVTTLGSRVSNEPLAVIILALHGLSIRGSPYDVALTQLRNYYGANDTLVAHEIVFDLVGGNAVVSAHIKKMRAVVKNLKKQSIRKAIVLILTHANDENGLPFFETNGHCSFKEFFDFVIGDDLISLAKSWDTTWFLLTCGPMMTAGTSRTDLISEAQQRGIERIIGVGIAGFFPCMLNSFMIAFIDHIIIGGEAFDKAIHKLIVGSTATLSHIPIYVISARSDDKPLSAIRYYWFHPKLNPHGQPMPIQCDHCGHIRDWKSKGVVSFEKDFVVRCRSCGTLVTIERPHGSLGKLDMEGEWIMEGLV
;
A
#
# COMPACT_ATOMS: atom_id res chain seq x y z
N MET A 1 -25.88 -3.15 -30.34
CA MET A 1 -26.29 -3.22 -28.92
C MET A 1 -25.51 -2.17 -28.15
N ALA A 2 -26.19 -1.21 -27.51
CA ALA A 2 -25.55 -0.10 -26.80
C ALA A 2 -24.82 -0.62 -25.55
N ARG A 3 -23.49 -0.49 -25.54
CA ARG A 3 -22.64 -0.89 -24.42
C ARG A 3 -22.63 0.24 -23.39
N THR A 4 -23.26 0.01 -22.24
CA THR A 4 -23.21 0.92 -21.09
C THR A 4 -21.78 1.07 -20.60
N LYS A 5 -21.16 2.23 -20.89
CA LYS A 5 -20.01 2.72 -20.13
C LYS A 5 -20.48 2.96 -18.69
N GLN A 6 -20.21 2.05 -17.77
CA GLN A 6 -20.27 2.37 -16.34
C GLN A 6 -19.08 3.30 -16.03
N THR A 7 -19.32 4.59 -16.20
CA THR A 7 -18.59 5.65 -15.49
C THR A 7 -19.35 5.87 -14.18
N PRO A 8 -18.69 6.14 -13.04
CA PRO A 8 -19.37 6.63 -11.85
C PRO A 8 -19.83 8.07 -12.15
N ARG A 9 -20.92 8.18 -12.89
CA ARG A 9 -21.68 9.41 -13.04
C ARG A 9 -22.64 9.48 -11.85
N LYS A 10 -23.05 10.69 -11.44
CA LYS A 10 -24.34 10.82 -10.73
C LYS A 10 -25.37 9.96 -11.48
N SER A 11 -26.43 9.49 -10.81
CA SER A 11 -27.59 8.93 -11.51
C SER A 11 -28.12 9.84 -12.64
N THR A 12 -27.72 11.12 -12.67
CA THR A 12 -28.06 12.16 -13.65
C THR A 12 -26.95 12.57 -14.64
N GLY A 13 -25.76 11.98 -14.63
CA GLY A 13 -24.77 12.18 -15.72
C GLY A 13 -23.78 13.34 -15.61
N GLY A 14 -23.85 14.20 -14.58
CA GLY A 14 -22.94 15.36 -14.40
C GLY A 14 -21.93 15.23 -13.26
N SER A 15 -20.88 16.05 -13.27
CA SER A 15 -19.80 16.09 -12.25
C SER A 15 -20.35 16.32 -10.83
N ALA A 16 -19.85 15.55 -9.86
CA ALA A 16 -20.22 15.73 -8.45
C ALA A 16 -19.75 17.10 -7.95
N PRO A 17 -20.60 17.90 -7.27
CA PRO A 17 -20.21 19.21 -6.78
C PRO A 17 -19.17 19.07 -5.67
N LYS A 18 -18.25 20.05 -5.60
CA LYS A 18 -17.38 20.22 -4.43
C LYS A 18 -18.25 20.62 -3.24
N LYS A 19 -18.16 19.88 -2.14
CA LYS A 19 -18.89 20.18 -0.91
C LYS A 19 -17.90 20.26 0.25
N SER A 20 -18.09 21.25 1.12
CA SER A 20 -17.43 21.20 2.43
C SER A 20 -18.21 20.28 3.35
N ILE A 21 -17.51 19.41 4.06
CA ILE A 21 -18.12 18.39 4.95
C ILE A 21 -18.99 19.04 6.04
N LEU A 22 -18.62 20.23 6.51
CA LEU A 22 -19.34 20.94 7.58
C LEU A 22 -20.29 22.06 7.07
N GLY A 23 -20.37 22.26 5.76
CA GLY A 23 -21.04 23.42 5.16
C GLY A 23 -20.31 24.75 5.41
N SER A 24 -20.65 25.79 4.64
CA SER A 24 -19.91 27.06 4.57
C SER A 24 -19.89 27.92 5.86
N ALA A 25 -20.41 27.44 6.99
CA ALA A 25 -20.66 28.26 8.18
C ALA A 25 -20.36 27.63 9.55
N ALA A 26 -19.71 26.46 9.63
CA ALA A 26 -19.49 25.80 10.92
C ALA A 26 -18.07 26.05 11.46
N LYS A 27 -17.92 26.99 12.41
CA LYS A 27 -16.77 27.00 13.33
C LYS A 27 -16.89 25.81 14.27
N LEU A 28 -15.94 24.88 14.19
CA LEU A 28 -15.80 23.80 15.16
C LEU A 28 -15.53 24.38 16.56
N PRO A 29 -16.05 23.77 17.64
CA PRO A 29 -15.64 24.11 19.00
C PRO A 29 -14.16 23.76 19.19
N ALA A 30 -13.38 24.72 19.68
CA ALA A 30 -11.97 24.54 19.97
C ALA A 30 -11.77 23.39 20.97
N VAL A 31 -11.01 22.38 20.55
CA VAL A 31 -10.60 21.25 21.39
C VAL A 31 -9.60 21.80 22.42
N ARG A 32 -10.01 21.88 23.70
CA ARG A 32 -9.11 22.23 24.81
C ARG A 32 -8.21 21.03 25.12
N PRO A 33 -6.90 21.23 25.35
CA PRO A 33 -6.03 20.19 25.88
C PRO A 33 -6.37 19.97 27.36
N GLY A 34 -6.92 18.82 27.70
CA GLY A 34 -7.16 18.40 29.08
C GLY A 34 -5.92 17.73 29.67
N THR A 35 -5.18 18.45 30.50
CA THR A 35 -4.13 17.93 31.38
C THR A 35 -4.73 17.39 32.67
N ARG A 36 -4.59 16.07 32.91
CA ARG A 36 -4.26 15.43 34.20
C ARG A 36 -4.33 13.91 34.04
N GLN A 37 -3.18 13.24 34.12
CA GLN A 37 -3.10 11.80 34.35
C GLN A 37 -2.58 11.56 35.77
N SER A 38 -3.40 10.89 36.57
CA SER A 38 -3.02 10.30 37.85
C SER A 38 -2.20 9.03 37.61
N LYS A 39 -1.04 8.93 38.26
CA LYS A 39 -0.22 7.70 38.29
C LYS A 39 -0.97 6.62 39.07
N SER A 40 -1.31 5.53 38.38
CA SER A 40 -1.71 4.26 38.99
C SER A 40 -0.67 3.22 38.57
N THR A 41 0.13 2.77 39.53
CA THR A 41 1.11 1.70 39.40
C THR A 41 0.39 0.37 39.56
N SER A 42 0.11 -0.30 38.44
CA SER A 42 -0.23 -1.72 38.42
C SER A 42 1.03 -2.57 38.17
N PRO A 43 1.09 -3.82 38.69
CA PRO A 43 2.29 -4.65 38.61
C PRO A 43 2.64 -5.01 37.17
N LEU A 44 3.94 -5.04 36.87
CA LEU A 44 4.45 -5.51 35.59
C LEU A 44 4.06 -6.98 35.38
N PRO A 45 3.48 -7.35 34.23
CA PRO A 45 3.33 -8.74 33.85
C PRO A 45 4.71 -9.38 33.65
N PRO A 46 4.86 -10.69 33.89
CA PRO A 46 6.11 -11.39 33.67
C PRO A 46 6.55 -11.25 32.20
N PRO A 47 7.86 -11.20 31.92
CA PRO A 47 8.38 -11.10 30.56
C PRO A 47 7.84 -12.28 29.75
N LYS A 48 7.05 -11.98 28.72
CA LYS A 48 6.72 -12.96 27.69
C LYS A 48 8.00 -13.25 26.93
N VAL A 49 8.47 -14.48 27.02
CA VAL A 49 9.51 -15.01 26.13
C VAL A 49 9.00 -14.85 24.70
N GLN A 50 9.64 -13.98 23.92
CA GLN A 50 9.35 -13.85 22.50
C GLN A 50 9.95 -15.06 21.79
N GLU A 51 9.12 -16.04 21.49
CA GLU A 51 9.49 -17.17 20.66
C GLU A 51 9.53 -16.73 19.18
N THR A 52 10.60 -16.03 18.79
CA THR A 52 10.90 -15.79 17.37
C THR A 52 11.57 -17.03 16.80
N TYR A 53 10.79 -18.05 16.45
CA TYR A 53 11.33 -19.19 15.69
C TYR A 53 11.34 -18.89 14.19
N CYS A 54 12.43 -19.27 13.53
CA CYS A 54 12.46 -19.36 12.07
C CYS A 54 11.68 -20.60 11.63
N ALA A 55 10.86 -20.50 10.58
CA ALA A 55 10.01 -21.58 10.06
C ALA A 55 10.78 -22.85 9.61
N LEU A 56 12.11 -22.80 9.58
CA LEU A 56 13.00 -23.93 9.25
C LEU A 56 13.59 -24.64 10.48
N CYS A 57 13.35 -24.14 11.70
CA CYS A 57 13.91 -24.69 12.93
C CYS A 57 12.93 -25.66 13.61
N SER A 58 12.68 -26.80 12.97
CA SER A 58 12.06 -27.94 13.64
C SER A 58 13.12 -28.67 14.46
N ASN A 59 13.05 -28.55 15.79
CA ASN A 59 13.86 -29.24 16.81
C ASN A 59 15.26 -28.62 17.02
N GLY A 60 15.35 -27.64 17.91
CA GLY A 60 16.57 -26.91 18.30
C GLY A 60 17.66 -27.72 19.01
N GLY A 61 17.81 -29.02 18.73
CA GLY A 61 18.84 -29.88 19.35
C GLY A 61 18.70 -30.01 20.87
N GLN A 62 19.27 -31.07 21.45
CA GLN A 62 19.45 -31.12 22.90
C GLN A 62 20.73 -30.33 23.24
N LEU A 63 20.56 -29.13 23.80
CA LEU A 63 21.65 -28.38 24.41
C LEU A 63 21.81 -28.86 25.85
N PHE A 64 23.03 -29.23 26.23
CA PHE A 64 23.36 -29.70 27.58
C PHE A 64 23.45 -28.54 28.59
N ASP A 65 23.10 -28.82 29.86
CA ASP A 65 22.94 -27.91 31.01
C ASP A 65 24.21 -27.13 31.45
N TYR A 66 24.79 -26.31 30.57
CA TYR A 66 25.84 -25.36 30.99
C TYR A 66 25.45 -23.94 30.57
N GLU A 67 25.23 -23.07 31.56
CA GLU A 67 25.04 -21.61 31.47
C GLU A 67 24.32 -21.09 30.20
N LEU A 68 23.28 -21.81 29.74
CA LEU A 68 22.52 -21.48 28.53
C LEU A 68 21.78 -20.14 28.64
N GLU A 69 21.59 -19.64 29.86
CA GLU A 69 20.92 -18.37 30.12
C GLU A 69 21.62 -17.17 29.46
N LYS A 70 22.92 -17.28 29.15
CA LYS A 70 23.74 -16.21 28.53
C LYS A 70 24.06 -16.46 27.05
N LEU A 71 23.50 -17.53 26.48
CA LEU A 71 23.73 -17.91 25.09
C LEU A 71 22.47 -17.70 24.25
N SER A 72 22.65 -17.03 23.12
CA SER A 72 21.63 -16.87 22.10
C SER A 72 21.96 -17.74 20.88
N PHE A 73 20.99 -18.55 20.46
CA PHE A 73 21.07 -19.24 19.18
C PHE A 73 20.64 -18.30 18.06
N LEU A 74 21.46 -18.21 17.02
CA LEU A 74 21.15 -17.52 15.78
C LEU A 74 21.11 -18.57 14.67
N CYS A 75 20.02 -18.63 13.89
CA CYS A 75 19.97 -19.55 12.75
C CYS A 75 20.79 -19.03 11.55
N PRO A 76 21.11 -19.87 10.54
CA PRO A 76 21.90 -19.45 9.38
C PRO A 76 21.31 -18.25 8.64
N ALA A 77 19.97 -18.17 8.58
CA ALA A 77 19.23 -17.06 7.98
C ALA A 77 19.51 -15.73 8.67
N CYS A 78 19.42 -15.72 10.01
CA CYS A 78 19.63 -14.54 10.83
C CYS A 78 21.10 -14.11 10.82
N HIS A 79 22.04 -15.07 10.86
CA HIS A 79 23.47 -14.80 10.72
C HIS A 79 23.80 -14.12 9.39
N GLN A 80 23.27 -14.64 8.28
CA GLN A 80 23.54 -14.09 6.95
C GLN A 80 23.04 -12.64 6.80
N ARG A 81 21.87 -12.32 7.38
CA ARG A 81 21.29 -10.98 7.30
C ARG A 81 22.12 -9.95 8.06
N ASP A 82 22.62 -10.34 9.23
CA ASP A 82 23.42 -9.48 10.08
C ASP A 82 24.92 -9.63 9.80
N SER A 83 25.29 -10.10 8.60
CA SER A 83 26.68 -10.30 8.17
C SER A 83 27.55 -9.05 8.29
N THR A 84 26.95 -7.85 8.28
CA THR A 84 27.66 -6.59 8.55
C THR A 84 28.04 -6.42 10.02
N LYS A 85 27.21 -6.92 10.95
CA LYS A 85 27.49 -6.94 12.39
C LYS A 85 28.31 -8.16 12.80
N ARG A 86 28.20 -9.26 12.05
CA ARG A 86 28.84 -10.54 12.35
C ARG A 86 29.63 -11.02 11.11
N PRO A 87 30.73 -10.33 10.75
CA PRO A 87 31.58 -10.74 9.64
C PRO A 87 32.37 -11.99 10.06
N GLY A 88 31.86 -13.17 9.74
CA GLY A 88 32.49 -14.42 10.14
C GLY A 88 31.72 -15.67 9.71
N PRO A 89 32.33 -16.85 9.85
CA PRO A 89 31.64 -18.10 9.61
C PRO A 89 30.43 -18.24 10.56
N TYR A 90 29.43 -19.00 10.14
CA TYR A 90 28.28 -19.29 10.99
C TYR A 90 28.70 -20.16 12.17
N VAL A 91 28.47 -19.71 13.41
CA VAL A 91 28.84 -20.45 14.63
C VAL A 91 27.65 -20.91 15.47
N GLY A 92 26.42 -20.52 15.08
CA GLY A 92 25.17 -20.93 15.71
C GLY A 92 24.88 -20.30 17.08
N LEU A 93 25.86 -20.23 17.98
CA LEU A 93 25.70 -19.75 19.35
C LEU A 93 26.54 -18.49 19.61
N TYR A 94 25.94 -17.52 20.28
CA TYR A 94 26.55 -16.23 20.61
C TYR A 94 26.31 -15.89 22.09
N CYS A 95 27.27 -15.22 22.72
CA CYS A 95 27.08 -14.64 24.05
C CYS A 95 26.27 -13.33 23.98
N ASP A 96 25.84 -12.80 25.13
CA ASP A 96 25.03 -11.56 25.24
C ASP A 96 25.60 -10.34 24.47
N ASP A 97 26.91 -10.29 24.24
CA ASP A 97 27.60 -9.22 23.48
C ASP A 97 27.75 -9.52 21.98
N ASP A 98 26.92 -10.41 21.42
CA ASP A 98 27.01 -10.89 20.02
C ASP A 98 28.36 -11.55 19.66
N GLN A 99 29.16 -11.90 20.67
CA GLN A 99 30.43 -12.59 20.47
C GLN A 99 30.20 -14.06 20.17
N PRO A 100 30.89 -14.65 19.17
CA PRO A 100 30.75 -16.05 18.84
C PRO A 100 31.21 -16.93 20.00
N PHE A 101 30.32 -17.80 20.50
CA PHE A 101 30.66 -18.72 21.59
C PHE A 101 31.65 -19.81 21.11
N LEU A 102 31.44 -20.30 19.89
CA LEU A 102 32.37 -21.21 19.23
C LEU A 102 33.38 -20.41 18.39
N LYS A 103 34.66 -20.77 18.51
CA LYS A 103 35.75 -20.13 17.76
C LYS A 103 35.80 -20.57 16.29
N GLU A 104 35.21 -21.72 15.98
CA GLU A 104 35.23 -22.32 14.65
C GLU A 104 33.84 -22.31 14.00
N GLY A 105 33.82 -22.20 12.67
CA GLY A 105 32.59 -22.25 11.89
C GLY A 105 31.91 -23.62 11.98
N LEU A 106 30.62 -23.62 12.29
CA LEU A 106 29.80 -24.83 12.27
C LEU A 106 29.51 -25.27 10.83
N LYS A 107 29.70 -26.56 10.58
CA LYS A 107 29.28 -27.19 9.33
C LYS A 107 27.77 -27.43 9.35
N VAL A 108 27.06 -26.68 8.50
CA VAL A 108 25.61 -26.87 8.32
C VAL A 108 25.39 -28.00 7.30
N SER A 109 24.76 -29.10 7.73
CA SER A 109 24.43 -30.24 6.86
C SER A 109 23.18 -30.03 6.00
N ALA A 110 22.48 -28.91 6.20
CA ALA A 110 21.30 -28.57 5.41
C ALA A 110 21.66 -28.27 3.95
N LYS A 111 20.79 -28.71 3.03
CA LYS A 111 20.90 -28.33 1.62
C LYS A 111 20.63 -26.84 1.48
N LYS A 112 21.26 -26.19 0.49
CA LYS A 112 20.93 -24.82 0.11
C LYS A 112 19.46 -24.77 -0.30
N VAL A 113 18.62 -24.17 0.52
CA VAL A 113 17.22 -23.87 0.17
C VAL A 113 17.18 -22.44 -0.32
N THR A 114 16.43 -22.17 -1.40
CA THR A 114 16.22 -20.80 -1.92
C THR A 114 15.57 -19.88 -0.88
N THR A 115 14.89 -20.45 0.10
CA THR A 115 14.16 -19.76 1.18
C THR A 115 14.99 -19.58 2.45
N LEU A 116 16.32 -19.72 2.40
CA LEU A 116 17.16 -19.57 3.60
C LEU A 116 17.03 -18.19 4.28
N GLY A 117 16.42 -17.19 3.63
CA GLY A 117 16.07 -15.88 4.23
C GLY A 117 14.58 -15.68 4.52
N SER A 118 13.70 -16.63 4.19
CA SER A 118 12.26 -16.51 4.37
C SER A 118 11.92 -16.56 5.86
N ARG A 119 11.27 -15.50 6.34
CA ARG A 119 10.71 -15.43 7.69
C ARG A 119 9.19 -15.52 7.61
N VAL A 120 8.59 -15.96 8.72
CA VAL A 120 7.16 -15.82 8.96
C VAL A 120 7.01 -14.89 10.14
N SER A 121 6.63 -13.64 9.88
CA SER A 121 6.34 -12.63 10.90
C SER A 121 4.85 -12.65 11.20
N ASN A 122 4.52 -13.00 12.44
CA ASN A 122 3.18 -12.93 13.04
C ASN A 122 3.08 -11.76 14.04
N GLU A 123 3.88 -10.70 13.85
CA GLU A 123 3.81 -9.52 14.71
C GLU A 123 2.38 -8.95 14.75
N PRO A 124 1.90 -8.43 15.89
CA PRO A 124 0.56 -7.88 16.00
C PRO A 124 0.19 -6.93 14.86
N LEU A 125 -0.84 -7.30 14.08
CA LEU A 125 -1.19 -6.65 12.82
C LEU A 125 -2.64 -6.17 12.83
N ALA A 126 -2.84 -4.94 12.35
CA ALA A 126 -4.16 -4.42 12.06
C ALA A 126 -4.41 -4.34 10.54
N VAL A 127 -5.56 -4.80 10.07
CA VAL A 127 -6.04 -4.58 8.70
C VAL A 127 -7.34 -3.79 8.77
N ILE A 128 -7.28 -2.55 8.30
CA ILE A 128 -8.38 -1.58 8.44
C ILE A 128 -8.82 -1.17 7.03
N ILE A 129 -10.11 -1.26 6.74
CA ILE A 129 -10.67 -0.70 5.51
C ILE A 129 -11.67 0.41 5.84
N LEU A 130 -11.50 1.56 5.20
CA LEU A 130 -12.49 2.62 5.13
C LEU A 130 -13.12 2.58 3.74
N ALA A 131 -14.42 2.29 3.65
CA ALA A 131 -15.12 2.15 2.38
C ALA A 131 -16.29 3.13 2.29
N LEU A 132 -16.37 3.86 1.17
CA LEU A 132 -17.54 4.69 0.87
C LEU A 132 -18.77 3.80 0.72
N HIS A 133 -19.90 4.22 1.31
CA HIS A 133 -21.16 3.50 1.21
C HIS A 133 -21.55 3.21 -0.25
N GLY A 134 -22.00 1.98 -0.50
CA GLY A 134 -22.33 1.48 -1.83
C GLY A 134 -21.17 0.79 -2.55
N LEU A 135 -19.93 0.91 -2.08
CA LEU A 135 -18.79 0.14 -2.62
C LEU A 135 -18.68 -1.22 -1.93
N SER A 136 -18.56 -2.27 -2.74
CA SER A 136 -18.37 -3.63 -2.24
C SER A 136 -16.96 -3.80 -1.68
N ILE A 137 -16.87 -4.07 -0.38
CA ILE A 137 -15.65 -4.58 0.26
C ILE A 137 -15.40 -6.04 -0.18
N ARG A 138 -16.46 -6.78 -0.51
CA ARG A 138 -16.34 -8.19 -0.87
C ARG A 138 -15.51 -8.39 -2.13
N GLY A 139 -14.55 -9.31 -2.05
CA GLY A 139 -13.62 -9.62 -3.15
C GLY A 139 -12.58 -8.53 -3.42
N SER A 140 -12.54 -7.50 -2.59
CA SER A 140 -11.50 -6.46 -2.64
C SER A 140 -10.16 -6.98 -2.09
N PRO A 141 -9.07 -6.20 -2.24
CA PRO A 141 -7.79 -6.53 -1.63
C PRO A 141 -7.86 -6.70 -0.11
N TYR A 142 -8.83 -6.09 0.57
CA TYR A 142 -9.04 -6.31 2.01
C TYR A 142 -9.42 -7.75 2.35
N ASP A 143 -10.41 -8.31 1.64
CA ASP A 143 -10.85 -9.70 1.85
C ASP A 143 -9.73 -10.69 1.56
N VAL A 144 -9.02 -10.45 0.45
CA VAL A 144 -7.88 -11.27 0.05
C VAL A 144 -6.78 -11.17 1.09
N ALA A 145 -6.52 -9.97 1.62
CA ALA A 145 -5.52 -9.79 2.66
C ALA A 145 -5.84 -10.58 3.92
N LEU A 146 -7.07 -10.46 4.43
CA LEU A 146 -7.50 -11.20 5.61
C LEU A 146 -7.47 -12.71 5.39
N THR A 147 -7.91 -13.17 4.22
CA THR A 147 -7.91 -14.60 3.88
C THR A 147 -6.48 -15.13 3.87
N GLN A 148 -5.54 -14.41 3.26
CA GLN A 148 -4.14 -14.82 3.23
C GLN A 148 -3.51 -14.79 4.63
N LEU A 149 -3.74 -13.72 5.40
CA LEU A 149 -3.17 -13.56 6.75
C LEU A 149 -3.68 -14.61 7.74
N ARG A 150 -4.92 -15.07 7.62
CA ARG A 150 -5.47 -16.14 8.48
C ARG A 150 -4.71 -17.46 8.36
N ASN A 151 -3.96 -17.69 7.29
CA ASN A 151 -3.10 -18.87 7.16
C ASN A 151 -1.84 -18.78 8.04
N TYR A 152 -1.47 -17.59 8.49
CA TYR A 152 -0.24 -17.33 9.25
C TYR A 152 -0.48 -16.97 10.72
N TYR A 153 -1.69 -16.50 11.07
CA TYR A 153 -2.03 -16.08 12.44
C TYR A 153 -2.88 -17.15 13.13
N GLY A 154 -2.32 -17.77 14.17
CA GLY A 154 -2.99 -18.73 15.03
C GLY A 154 -3.85 -18.06 16.12
N ALA A 155 -4.46 -18.89 16.97
CA ALA A 155 -5.38 -18.43 18.03
C ALA A 155 -4.75 -17.50 19.07
N ASN A 156 -3.43 -17.58 19.25
CA ASN A 156 -2.67 -16.76 20.20
C ASN A 156 -2.04 -15.52 19.56
N ASP A 157 -2.09 -15.39 18.23
CA ASP A 157 -1.55 -14.24 17.51
C ASP A 157 -2.56 -13.10 17.46
N THR A 158 -2.06 -11.88 17.27
CA THR A 158 -2.92 -10.69 17.21
C THR A 158 -3.11 -10.24 15.77
N LEU A 159 -4.23 -10.64 15.16
CA LEU A 159 -4.71 -10.13 13.88
C LEU A 159 -6.05 -9.42 14.10
N VAL A 160 -6.06 -8.09 13.97
CA VAL A 160 -7.25 -7.26 14.19
C VAL A 160 -7.75 -6.72 12.86
N ALA A 161 -9.03 -6.94 12.57
CA ALA A 161 -9.67 -6.49 11.35
C ALA A 161 -10.77 -5.46 11.67
N HIS A 162 -10.81 -4.33 10.98
CA HIS A 162 -11.90 -3.34 11.10
C HIS A 162 -12.43 -2.94 9.73
N GLU A 163 -13.74 -3.03 9.57
CA GLU A 163 -14.47 -2.52 8.41
C GLU A 163 -15.24 -1.26 8.79
N ILE A 164 -14.94 -0.16 8.10
CA ILE A 164 -15.48 1.16 8.41
C ILE A 164 -16.16 1.69 7.15
N VAL A 165 -17.44 1.38 7.02
CA VAL A 165 -18.28 2.03 6.01
C VAL A 165 -18.58 3.46 6.45
N PHE A 166 -18.38 4.41 5.54
CA PHE A 166 -18.68 5.83 5.74
C PHE A 166 -19.59 6.38 4.64
N ASP A 167 -20.44 7.31 5.04
CA ASP A 167 -21.19 8.20 4.17
C ASP A 167 -21.56 9.42 5.02
N LEU A 168 -20.98 10.59 4.71
CA LEU A 168 -21.20 11.78 5.53
C LEU A 168 -22.33 12.68 4.98
N VAL A 169 -23.24 12.13 4.16
CA VAL A 169 -24.51 12.79 3.83
C VAL A 169 -25.27 13.12 5.12
N GLY A 170 -25.78 14.35 5.24
CA GLY A 170 -26.63 14.76 6.37
C GLY A 170 -25.97 15.71 7.37
N GLY A 171 -24.74 16.17 7.10
CA GLY A 171 -24.11 17.26 7.83
C GLY A 171 -23.57 16.88 9.22
N ASN A 172 -23.49 17.86 10.12
CA ASN A 172 -22.72 17.78 11.37
C ASN A 172 -23.06 16.60 12.28
N ALA A 173 -24.32 16.16 12.33
CA ALA A 173 -24.74 15.04 13.17
C ALA A 173 -24.12 13.71 12.68
N VAL A 174 -24.13 13.47 11.37
CA VAL A 174 -23.56 12.26 10.76
C VAL A 174 -22.05 12.26 10.86
N VAL A 175 -21.41 13.41 10.60
CA VAL A 175 -19.96 13.60 10.80
C VAL A 175 -19.56 13.30 12.25
N SER A 176 -20.30 13.83 13.23
CA SER A 176 -20.03 13.60 14.66
C SER A 176 -20.19 12.12 15.05
N ALA A 177 -21.21 11.45 14.49
CA ALA A 177 -21.42 10.01 14.70
C ALA A 177 -20.26 9.18 14.12
N HIS A 178 -19.79 9.53 12.91
CA HIS A 178 -18.64 8.89 12.28
C HIS A 178 -17.35 9.11 13.09
N ILE A 179 -17.06 10.35 13.53
CA ILE A 179 -15.91 10.63 14.40
C ILE A 179 -15.98 9.82 15.70
N LYS A 180 -17.16 9.69 16.31
CA LYS A 180 -17.36 8.86 17.51
C LYS A 180 -17.06 7.39 17.22
N LYS A 181 -17.49 6.87 16.06
CA LYS A 181 -17.17 5.52 15.60
C LYS A 181 -15.66 5.33 15.41
N MET A 182 -14.98 6.26 14.74
CA MET A 182 -13.52 6.24 14.55
C MET A 182 -12.77 6.22 15.88
N ARG A 183 -13.17 7.06 16.84
CA ARG A 183 -12.59 7.07 18.19
C ARG A 183 -12.76 5.74 18.93
N ALA A 184 -13.91 5.08 18.77
CA ALA A 184 -14.14 3.77 19.36
C ALA A 184 -13.21 2.70 18.75
N VAL A 185 -13.00 2.72 17.43
CA VAL A 185 -12.05 1.85 16.74
C VAL A 185 -10.62 2.11 17.24
N VAL A 186 -10.18 3.36 17.28
CA VAL A 186 -8.85 3.74 17.80
C VAL A 186 -8.67 3.27 19.25
N LYS A 187 -9.68 3.45 20.11
CA LYS A 187 -9.65 2.98 21.50
C LYS A 187 -9.52 1.45 21.59
N ASN A 188 -10.13 0.71 20.67
CA ASN A 188 -9.98 -0.74 20.59
C ASN A 188 -8.56 -1.12 20.15
N LEU A 189 -8.06 -0.51 19.06
CA LEU A 189 -6.72 -0.78 18.51
C LEU A 189 -5.59 -0.50 19.51
N LYS A 190 -5.69 0.56 20.31
CA LYS A 190 -4.71 0.88 21.37
C LYS A 190 -4.52 -0.24 22.40
N LYS A 191 -5.48 -1.16 22.54
CA LYS A 191 -5.39 -2.28 23.48
C LYS A 191 -4.67 -3.51 22.90
N GLN A 192 -4.40 -3.53 21.60
CA GLN A 192 -4.01 -4.73 20.86
C GLN A 192 -2.51 -4.80 20.56
N SER A 193 -1.69 -3.92 21.17
CA SER A 193 -0.22 -3.90 21.01
C SER A 193 0.26 -4.00 19.55
N ILE A 194 -0.51 -3.41 18.62
CA ILE A 194 -0.27 -3.47 17.18
C ILE A 194 1.13 -2.91 16.86
N ARG A 195 1.81 -3.56 15.90
CA ARG A 195 3.14 -3.19 15.41
C ARG A 195 3.12 -2.84 13.93
N LYS A 196 2.26 -3.49 13.16
CA LYS A 196 2.09 -3.29 11.72
C LYS A 196 0.65 -2.95 11.39
N ALA A 197 0.43 -2.20 10.32
CA ALA A 197 -0.92 -1.96 9.83
C ALA A 197 -1.00 -1.87 8.30
N ILE A 198 -2.08 -2.43 7.76
CA ILE A 198 -2.54 -2.18 6.39
C ILE A 198 -3.80 -1.35 6.50
N VAL A 199 -3.79 -0.12 5.97
CA VAL A 199 -4.97 0.73 5.93
C VAL A 199 -5.41 0.92 4.49
N LEU A 200 -6.60 0.42 4.13
CA LEU A 200 -7.15 0.54 2.79
C LEU A 200 -8.27 1.58 2.78
N ILE A 201 -8.28 2.43 1.76
CA ILE A 201 -9.29 3.44 1.53
C ILE A 201 -9.94 3.13 0.18
N LEU A 202 -11.20 2.76 0.21
CA LEU A 202 -12.00 2.43 -0.97
C LEU A 202 -13.02 3.55 -1.20
N THR A 203 -12.77 4.40 -2.19
CA THR A 203 -13.63 5.54 -2.52
C THR A 203 -13.60 5.86 -4.02
N HIS A 204 -14.36 6.87 -4.43
CA HIS A 204 -14.26 7.48 -5.74
C HIS A 204 -13.37 8.73 -5.71
N ALA A 205 -12.90 9.15 -6.88
CA ALA A 205 -12.32 10.46 -7.11
C ALA A 205 -13.13 11.22 -8.15
N ASN A 206 -13.22 12.54 -7.97
CA ASN A 206 -13.88 13.40 -8.94
C ASN A 206 -13.08 13.44 -10.25
N ASP A 207 -13.78 13.30 -11.38
CA ASP A 207 -13.15 13.19 -12.71
C ASP A 207 -12.41 14.46 -13.16
N GLU A 208 -12.81 15.63 -12.67
CA GLU A 208 -12.22 16.91 -13.07
C GLU A 208 -10.97 17.24 -12.26
N ASN A 209 -11.02 17.02 -10.94
CA ASN A 209 -9.99 17.51 -10.02
C ASN A 209 -9.32 16.41 -9.18
N GLY A 210 -9.71 15.14 -9.32
CA GLY A 210 -9.10 14.00 -8.62
C GLY A 210 -9.43 13.88 -7.13
N LEU A 211 -10.21 14.80 -6.56
CA LEU A 211 -10.45 14.85 -5.13
C LEU A 211 -11.35 13.70 -4.63
N PRO A 212 -11.11 13.20 -3.40
CA PRO A 212 -11.83 12.05 -2.86
C PRO A 212 -13.30 12.36 -2.55
N PHE A 213 -14.15 11.36 -2.79
CA PHE A 213 -15.52 11.37 -2.32
C PHE A 213 -15.59 10.99 -0.83
N PHE A 214 -16.40 11.74 -0.08
CA PHE A 214 -16.71 11.46 1.34
C PHE A 214 -18.17 10.99 1.54
N GLU A 215 -18.97 11.10 0.49
CA GLU A 215 -20.38 10.68 0.39
C GLU A 215 -20.66 10.27 -1.06
N THR A 216 -21.83 9.68 -1.36
CA THR A 216 -22.14 9.16 -2.71
C THR A 216 -22.05 10.22 -3.83
N ASN A 217 -22.37 11.48 -3.53
CA ASN A 217 -22.50 12.54 -4.54
C ASN A 217 -21.70 13.81 -4.21
N GLY A 218 -20.66 13.70 -3.39
CA GLY A 218 -19.91 14.83 -2.88
C GLY A 218 -18.45 14.48 -2.66
N HIS A 219 -17.58 15.38 -3.11
CA HIS A 219 -16.14 15.30 -2.92
C HIS A 219 -15.63 16.49 -2.11
N CYS A 220 -14.54 16.29 -1.38
CA CYS A 220 -13.93 17.28 -0.50
C CYS A 220 -12.43 17.41 -0.76
N SER A 221 -11.79 18.39 -0.13
CA SER A 221 -10.32 18.45 -0.13
C SER A 221 -9.70 17.23 0.56
N PHE A 222 -8.43 16.93 0.29
CA PHE A 222 -7.70 15.91 1.05
C PHE A 222 -7.64 16.25 2.53
N LYS A 223 -7.42 17.53 2.88
CA LYS A 223 -7.45 17.99 4.27
C LYS A 223 -8.74 17.58 4.98
N GLU A 224 -9.89 17.92 4.41
CA GLU A 224 -11.20 17.54 4.97
C GLU A 224 -11.38 16.02 5.00
N PHE A 225 -10.91 15.31 3.98
CA PHE A 225 -10.99 13.84 3.95
C PHE A 225 -10.19 13.20 5.09
N PHE A 226 -8.95 13.65 5.32
CA PHE A 226 -8.13 13.18 6.43
C PHE A 226 -8.69 13.60 7.79
N ASP A 227 -9.22 14.83 7.92
CA ASP A 227 -9.80 15.33 9.18
C ASP A 227 -11.07 14.56 9.58
N PHE A 228 -11.97 14.33 8.62
CA PHE A 228 -13.33 13.87 8.91
C PHE A 228 -13.59 12.41 8.55
N VAL A 229 -13.00 11.87 7.48
CA VAL A 229 -13.21 10.46 7.09
C VAL A 229 -12.23 9.55 7.82
N ILE A 230 -10.94 9.89 7.81
CA ILE A 230 -9.89 9.06 8.44
C ILE A 230 -9.75 9.41 9.93
N GLY A 231 -9.67 10.70 10.26
CA GLY A 231 -9.53 11.23 11.60
C GLY A 231 -8.09 11.20 12.13
N ASP A 232 -7.69 12.31 12.77
CA ASP A 232 -6.34 12.49 13.33
C ASP A 232 -5.97 11.43 14.35
N ASP A 233 -6.94 10.92 15.11
CA ASP A 233 -6.72 9.90 16.15
C ASP A 233 -6.17 8.58 15.55
N LEU A 234 -6.66 8.18 14.37
CA LEU A 234 -6.18 6.99 13.67
C LEU A 234 -4.82 7.24 13.05
N ILE A 235 -4.64 8.38 12.39
CA ILE A 235 -3.37 8.77 11.76
C ILE A 235 -2.25 8.83 12.80
N SER A 236 -2.51 9.48 13.94
CA SER A 236 -1.56 9.62 15.03
C SER A 236 -1.18 8.27 15.64
N LEU A 237 -2.14 7.35 15.73
CA LEU A 237 -1.87 5.99 16.18
C LEU A 237 -1.04 5.22 15.14
N ALA A 238 -1.37 5.33 13.86
CA ALA A 238 -0.69 4.64 12.77
C ALA A 238 0.79 5.04 12.60
N LYS A 239 1.18 6.26 13.00
CA LYS A 239 2.59 6.70 13.06
C LYS A 239 3.46 5.85 13.97
N SER A 240 2.87 5.25 15.01
CA SER A 240 3.60 4.37 15.93
C SER A 240 3.80 2.95 15.39
N TRP A 241 3.28 2.67 14.19
CA TRP A 241 3.30 1.37 13.55
C TRP A 241 3.99 1.42 12.20
N ASP A 242 4.51 0.28 11.78
CA ASP A 242 4.93 0.05 10.40
C ASP A 242 3.67 -0.05 9.51
N THR A 243 3.19 1.10 9.02
CA THR A 243 1.89 1.22 8.32
C THR A 243 2.06 1.42 6.82
N THR A 244 1.27 0.73 6.00
CA THR A 244 1.13 1.02 4.56
C THR A 244 -0.31 1.36 4.23
N TRP A 245 -0.51 2.50 3.57
CA TRP A 245 -1.82 2.98 3.16
C TRP A 245 -2.08 2.62 1.70
N PHE A 246 -3.24 2.06 1.40
CA PHE A 246 -3.69 1.74 0.06
C PHE A 246 -4.85 2.66 -0.33
N LEU A 247 -4.65 3.53 -1.31
CA LEU A 247 -5.73 4.33 -1.89
C LEU A 247 -6.33 3.58 -3.08
N LEU A 248 -7.34 2.77 -2.80
CA LEU A 248 -8.12 1.99 -3.77
C LEU A 248 -9.20 2.86 -4.40
N THR A 249 -8.78 3.87 -5.14
CA THR A 249 -9.69 4.89 -5.68
C THR A 249 -10.01 4.66 -7.15
N CYS A 250 -11.30 4.65 -7.48
CA CYS A 250 -11.75 4.70 -8.88
C CYS A 250 -11.90 6.16 -9.34
N GLY A 251 -11.21 6.53 -10.40
CA GLY A 251 -11.14 7.91 -10.90
C GLY A 251 -9.71 8.48 -10.88
N PRO A 252 -9.51 9.72 -11.34
CA PRO A 252 -8.18 10.25 -11.63
C PRO A 252 -7.48 10.86 -10.41
N MET A 253 -7.56 10.23 -9.23
CA MET A 253 -6.98 10.76 -7.99
C MET A 253 -5.49 11.07 -8.08
N MET A 254 -4.74 10.22 -8.79
CA MET A 254 -3.29 10.33 -8.90
C MET A 254 -2.83 11.09 -10.16
N THR A 255 -3.78 11.47 -11.03
CA THR A 255 -3.51 11.97 -12.38
C THR A 255 -4.13 13.33 -12.68
N ALA A 256 -5.22 13.72 -12.02
CA ALA A 256 -5.92 14.98 -12.28
C ALA A 256 -5.31 16.17 -11.52
N GLY A 257 -5.06 17.25 -12.26
CA GLY A 257 -4.73 18.57 -11.72
C GLY A 257 -3.64 18.55 -10.64
N THR A 258 -3.94 19.19 -9.50
CA THR A 258 -3.07 19.25 -8.32
C THR A 258 -3.33 18.12 -7.32
N SER A 259 -4.24 17.19 -7.61
CA SER A 259 -4.69 16.18 -6.64
C SER A 259 -3.53 15.39 -6.02
N ARG A 260 -2.58 14.95 -6.86
CA ARG A 260 -1.41 14.21 -6.38
C ARG A 260 -0.53 15.05 -5.46
N THR A 261 -0.24 16.30 -5.83
CA THR A 261 0.59 17.20 -5.02
C THR A 261 -0.09 17.55 -3.71
N ASP A 262 -1.42 17.73 -3.73
CA ASP A 262 -2.23 18.04 -2.56
C ASP A 262 -2.26 16.83 -1.60
N LEU A 263 -2.41 15.61 -2.14
CA LEU A 263 -2.29 14.37 -1.38
C LEU A 263 -0.91 14.23 -0.72
N ILE A 264 0.18 14.45 -1.47
CA ILE A 264 1.56 14.35 -0.94
C ILE A 264 1.78 15.39 0.16
N SER A 265 1.31 16.63 -0.04
CA SER A 265 1.42 17.69 0.95
C SER A 265 0.68 17.33 2.25
N GLU A 266 -0.57 16.87 2.14
CA GLU A 266 -1.35 16.43 3.31
C GLU A 266 -0.73 15.21 4.00
N ALA A 267 -0.26 14.22 3.23
CA ALA A 267 0.43 13.05 3.77
C ALA A 267 1.69 13.44 4.53
N GLN A 268 2.50 14.35 3.98
CA GLN A 268 3.71 14.84 4.61
C GLN A 268 3.42 15.63 5.89
N GLN A 269 2.46 16.56 5.87
CA GLN A 269 2.03 17.30 7.06
C GLN A 269 1.55 16.36 8.17
N ARG A 270 0.95 15.24 7.78
CA ARG A 270 0.40 14.24 8.69
C ARG A 270 1.38 13.12 9.02
N GLY A 271 2.62 13.16 8.53
CA GLY A 271 3.62 12.11 8.78
C GLY A 271 3.18 10.72 8.30
N ILE A 272 2.49 10.65 7.16
CA ILE A 272 2.13 9.40 6.50
C ILE A 272 3.26 9.05 5.53
N GLU A 273 4.01 8.00 5.85
CA GLU A 273 5.27 7.72 5.17
C GLU A 273 5.14 6.81 3.96
N ARG A 274 4.07 6.00 3.85
CA ARG A 274 3.90 5.03 2.76
C ARG A 274 2.47 4.96 2.25
N ILE A 275 2.28 5.34 1.00
CA ILE A 275 1.01 5.23 0.29
C ILE A 275 1.24 4.49 -1.04
N ILE A 276 0.42 3.48 -1.29
CA ILE A 276 0.25 2.86 -2.60
C ILE A 276 -1.09 3.34 -3.15
N GLY A 277 -1.05 4.13 -4.21
CA GLY A 277 -2.23 4.69 -4.84
C GLY A 277 -2.47 4.11 -6.23
N VAL A 278 -3.75 3.97 -6.57
CA VAL A 278 -4.22 3.78 -7.94
C VAL A 278 -5.17 4.91 -8.30
N GLY A 279 -5.17 5.33 -9.56
CA GLY A 279 -5.91 6.52 -9.99
C GLY A 279 -6.30 6.45 -11.46
N ILE A 280 -7.02 5.39 -11.83
CA ILE A 280 -7.54 5.20 -13.20
C ILE A 280 -9.06 5.13 -13.18
N ALA A 281 -9.69 5.71 -14.19
CA ALA A 281 -11.12 5.59 -14.41
C ALA A 281 -11.49 4.11 -14.67
N GLY A 282 -12.57 3.64 -14.04
CA GLY A 282 -12.98 2.24 -14.17
C GLY A 282 -12.07 1.25 -13.43
N PHE A 283 -11.28 1.71 -12.46
CA PHE A 283 -10.54 0.81 -11.58
C PHE A 283 -11.49 -0.10 -10.79
N PHE A 284 -11.21 -1.41 -10.81
CA PHE A 284 -11.86 -2.39 -9.96
C PHE A 284 -10.87 -2.88 -8.90
N PRO A 285 -11.18 -2.75 -7.60
CA PRO A 285 -10.26 -3.13 -6.52
C PRO A 285 -9.67 -4.53 -6.64
N CYS A 286 -10.46 -5.51 -7.12
CA CYS A 286 -10.05 -6.90 -7.25
C CYS A 286 -8.83 -7.12 -8.18
N MET A 287 -8.49 -6.15 -9.02
CA MET A 287 -7.33 -6.20 -9.91
C MET A 287 -6.01 -6.16 -9.14
N LEU A 288 -6.02 -5.61 -7.92
CA LEU A 288 -4.88 -5.60 -7.00
C LEU A 288 -4.80 -6.87 -6.13
N ASN A 289 -5.67 -7.86 -6.29
CA ASN A 289 -5.70 -9.04 -5.40
C ASN A 289 -4.39 -9.84 -5.46
N SER A 290 -3.88 -10.16 -6.67
CA SER A 290 -2.61 -10.87 -6.81
C SER A 290 -1.43 -10.08 -6.24
N PHE A 291 -1.44 -8.76 -6.41
CA PHE A 291 -0.44 -7.87 -5.82
C PHE A 291 -0.53 -7.85 -4.30
N MET A 292 -1.73 -7.83 -3.73
CA MET A 292 -1.95 -7.83 -2.28
C MET A 292 -1.44 -9.12 -1.63
N ILE A 293 -1.66 -10.28 -2.26
CA ILE A 293 -1.11 -11.56 -1.81
C ILE A 293 0.43 -11.48 -1.77
N ALA A 294 1.04 -11.04 -2.87
CA ALA A 294 2.49 -10.89 -2.94
C ALA A 294 3.03 -9.87 -1.92
N PHE A 295 2.32 -8.76 -1.70
CA PHE A 295 2.64 -7.77 -0.68
C PHE A 295 2.62 -8.37 0.73
N ILE A 296 1.62 -9.18 1.04
CA ILE A 296 1.52 -9.85 2.34
C ILE A 296 2.66 -10.84 2.53
N ASP A 297 2.88 -11.71 1.54
CA ASP A 297 3.87 -12.78 1.65
C ASP A 297 5.29 -12.23 1.79
N HIS A 298 5.63 -11.19 1.02
CA HIS A 298 6.98 -10.64 1.02
C HIS A 298 7.21 -9.59 2.10
N ILE A 299 6.32 -8.61 2.26
CA ILE A 299 6.56 -7.46 3.15
C ILE A 299 6.00 -7.71 4.54
N ILE A 300 4.77 -8.19 4.66
CA ILE A 300 4.10 -8.33 5.96
C ILE A 300 4.62 -9.55 6.71
N ILE A 301 4.54 -10.72 6.09
CA ILE A 301 4.95 -12.01 6.64
C ILE A 301 6.46 -12.20 6.46
N GLY A 302 6.97 -12.02 5.24
CA GLY A 302 8.39 -12.19 4.93
C GLY A 302 9.30 -11.17 5.61
N GLY A 303 8.77 -10.01 5.97
CA GLY A 303 9.55 -8.92 6.58
C GLY A 303 10.58 -8.31 5.62
N GLU A 304 10.39 -8.43 4.31
CA GLU A 304 11.22 -7.74 3.34
C GLU A 304 11.03 -6.22 3.47
N ALA A 305 12.14 -5.48 3.37
CA ALA A 305 12.09 -4.02 3.41
C ALA A 305 11.26 -3.49 2.23
N PHE A 306 10.28 -2.63 2.52
CA PHE A 306 9.34 -2.08 1.54
C PHE A 306 10.01 -1.59 0.25
N ASP A 307 11.01 -0.71 0.37
CA ASP A 307 11.69 -0.10 -0.78
C ASP A 307 12.48 -1.10 -1.63
N LYS A 308 12.89 -2.23 -1.05
CA LYS A 308 13.59 -3.30 -1.78
C LYS A 308 12.64 -4.25 -2.50
N ALA A 309 11.46 -4.47 -1.93
CA ALA A 309 10.49 -5.43 -2.44
C ALA A 309 9.53 -4.82 -3.47
N ILE A 310 9.09 -3.57 -3.28
CA ILE A 310 7.92 -3.01 -3.98
C ILE A 310 8.02 -3.08 -5.51
N HIS A 311 9.17 -2.73 -6.08
CA HIS A 311 9.39 -2.81 -7.52
C HIS A 311 9.23 -4.24 -8.05
N LYS A 312 9.85 -5.22 -7.38
CA LYS A 312 9.75 -6.64 -7.73
C LYS A 312 8.30 -7.14 -7.65
N LEU A 313 7.54 -6.71 -6.64
CA LEU A 313 6.13 -7.11 -6.48
C LEU A 313 5.25 -6.57 -7.61
N ILE A 314 5.47 -5.32 -8.02
CA ILE A 314 4.74 -4.71 -9.13
C ILE A 314 5.08 -5.43 -10.44
N VAL A 315 6.37 -5.66 -10.72
CA VAL A 315 6.83 -6.40 -11.91
C VAL A 315 6.26 -7.82 -11.94
N GLY A 316 6.26 -8.51 -10.79
CA GLY A 316 5.68 -9.85 -10.66
C GLY A 316 4.17 -9.90 -10.87
N SER A 317 3.48 -8.76 -10.82
CA SER A 317 2.03 -8.65 -10.95
C SER A 317 1.59 -8.15 -12.34
N THR A 318 2.43 -8.30 -13.36
CA THR A 318 2.17 -7.80 -14.74
C THR A 318 0.82 -8.25 -15.30
N ALA A 319 0.42 -9.51 -15.04
CA ALA A 319 -0.82 -10.07 -15.57
C ALA A 319 -2.07 -9.26 -15.17
N THR A 320 -2.10 -8.69 -13.96
CA THR A 320 -3.23 -7.93 -13.46
C THR A 320 -3.01 -6.42 -13.48
N LEU A 321 -1.76 -5.94 -13.43
CA LEU A 321 -1.45 -4.52 -13.28
C LEU A 321 -0.96 -3.83 -14.56
N SER A 322 -0.73 -4.56 -15.65
CA SER A 322 -0.21 -4.02 -16.93
C SER A 322 -0.97 -2.82 -17.51
N HIS A 323 -2.19 -2.56 -17.06
CA HIS A 323 -3.06 -1.49 -17.55
C HIS A 323 -3.46 -0.51 -16.43
N ILE A 324 -2.85 -0.64 -15.25
CA ILE A 324 -3.09 0.23 -14.10
C ILE A 324 -1.76 0.84 -13.69
N PRO A 325 -1.58 2.16 -13.79
CA PRO A 325 -0.42 2.81 -13.20
C PRO A 325 -0.50 2.72 -11.67
N ILE A 326 0.57 2.25 -11.05
CA ILE A 326 0.72 2.17 -9.59
C ILE A 326 1.57 3.34 -9.13
N TYR A 327 1.11 4.07 -8.12
CA TYR A 327 1.84 5.18 -7.53
C TYR A 327 2.33 4.75 -6.16
N VAL A 328 3.63 4.85 -5.93
CA VAL A 328 4.24 4.61 -4.62
C VAL A 328 4.75 5.94 -4.11
N ILE A 329 4.14 6.41 -3.02
CA ILE A 329 4.62 7.56 -2.27
C ILE A 329 5.34 7.00 -1.05
N SER A 330 6.64 7.30 -0.93
CA SER A 330 7.42 6.89 0.24
C SER A 330 8.40 7.95 0.72
N ALA A 331 8.66 7.98 2.03
CA ALA A 331 9.77 8.71 2.63
C ALA A 331 11.09 7.98 2.30
N ARG A 332 12.08 8.69 1.73
CA ARG A 332 13.38 8.08 1.37
C ARG A 332 14.35 7.98 2.57
N SER A 333 14.02 8.62 3.70
CA SER A 333 14.70 8.59 5.00
C SER A 333 13.96 9.52 5.99
N ASP A 334 14.21 9.37 7.29
CA ASP A 334 13.52 10.05 8.40
C ASP A 334 13.38 11.59 8.27
N ASP A 335 14.26 12.27 7.54
CA ASP A 335 14.24 13.74 7.35
C ASP A 335 13.97 14.21 5.91
N LYS A 336 13.63 13.32 4.96
CA LYS A 336 13.43 13.69 3.55
C LYS A 336 11.96 13.89 3.18
N PRO A 337 11.66 14.82 2.25
CA PRO A 337 10.32 14.97 1.71
C PRO A 337 9.83 13.65 1.10
N LEU A 338 8.51 13.45 1.11
CA LEU A 338 7.91 12.31 0.45
C LEU A 338 8.20 12.37 -1.05
N SER A 339 8.68 11.27 -1.60
CA SER A 339 8.88 11.11 -3.04
C SER A 339 7.75 10.28 -3.62
N ALA A 340 7.37 10.57 -4.86
CA ALA A 340 6.36 9.81 -5.58
C ALA A 340 6.96 9.16 -6.82
N ILE A 341 6.82 7.84 -6.93
CA ILE A 341 7.24 7.05 -8.08
C ILE A 341 5.99 6.50 -8.76
N ARG A 342 5.86 6.74 -10.07
CA ARG A 342 4.87 6.08 -10.91
C ARG A 342 5.48 4.85 -11.56
N TYR A 343 4.84 3.72 -11.35
CA TYR A 343 5.09 2.47 -12.04
C TYR A 343 4.04 2.30 -13.12
N TYR A 344 4.46 2.14 -14.37
CA TYR A 344 3.55 1.81 -15.46
C TYR A 344 4.19 0.78 -16.38
N TRP A 345 3.36 -0.09 -16.94
CA TRP A 345 3.82 -1.07 -17.90
C TRP A 345 3.84 -0.45 -19.30
N PHE A 346 5.02 -0.42 -19.92
CA PHE A 346 5.20 0.02 -21.28
C PHE A 346 5.00 -1.15 -22.24
N HIS A 347 4.14 -0.97 -23.23
CA HIS A 347 4.06 -1.88 -24.37
C HIS A 347 3.75 -1.12 -25.66
N PRO A 348 4.57 -1.22 -26.71
CA PRO A 348 4.47 -0.35 -27.89
C PRO A 348 3.12 -0.42 -28.60
N LYS A 349 2.41 -1.55 -28.54
CA LYS A 349 1.12 -1.74 -29.21
C LYS A 349 -0.10 -1.63 -28.29
N LEU A 350 0.10 -1.66 -26.98
CA LEU A 350 -1.00 -1.83 -26.01
C LEU A 350 -1.04 -0.69 -24.99
N ASN A 351 0.13 -0.28 -24.52
CA ASN A 351 0.29 0.74 -23.50
C ASN A 351 1.55 1.59 -23.76
N PRO A 352 1.68 2.22 -24.94
CA PRO A 352 2.84 3.05 -25.23
C PRO A 352 2.92 4.19 -24.21
N HIS A 353 4.09 4.36 -23.61
CA HIS A 353 4.33 5.32 -22.54
C HIS A 353 3.37 5.23 -21.34
N GLY A 354 2.79 4.04 -21.09
CA GLY A 354 1.83 3.83 -20.01
C GLY A 354 0.43 4.38 -20.29
N GLN A 355 0.16 4.82 -21.52
CA GLN A 355 -1.15 5.26 -21.97
C GLN A 355 -1.86 4.14 -22.74
N PRO A 356 -3.03 3.66 -22.28
CA PRO A 356 -3.69 2.53 -22.89
C PRO A 356 -4.19 2.91 -24.28
N MET A 357 -3.87 2.07 -25.26
CA MET A 357 -4.36 2.26 -26.63
C MET A 357 -5.89 2.19 -26.67
N PRO A 358 -6.57 3.13 -27.36
CA PRO A 358 -8.00 3.03 -27.56
C PRO A 358 -8.35 1.73 -28.28
N ILE A 359 -9.41 1.05 -27.82
CA ILE A 359 -9.84 -0.22 -28.42
C ILE A 359 -10.39 -0.03 -29.84
N GLN A 360 -10.86 1.18 -30.17
CA GLN A 360 -11.55 1.52 -31.40
C GLN A 360 -10.97 2.83 -31.95
N CYS A 361 -10.86 2.96 -33.27
CA CYS A 361 -10.54 4.23 -33.89
C CYS A 361 -11.72 5.20 -33.78
N ASP A 362 -11.52 6.36 -33.18
CA ASP A 362 -12.58 7.37 -33.01
C ASP A 362 -13.10 7.95 -34.33
N HIS A 363 -12.33 7.82 -35.42
CA HIS A 363 -12.74 8.30 -36.74
C HIS A 363 -13.58 7.28 -37.52
N CYS A 364 -13.13 6.02 -37.64
CA CYS A 364 -13.78 5.02 -38.51
C CYS A 364 -14.47 3.88 -37.76
N GLY A 365 -14.39 3.85 -36.43
CA GLY A 365 -15.03 2.82 -35.62
C GLY A 365 -14.42 1.41 -35.71
N HIS A 366 -13.29 1.19 -36.38
CA HIS A 366 -12.67 -0.13 -36.45
C HIS A 366 -11.98 -0.50 -35.14
N ILE A 367 -12.15 -1.75 -34.72
CA ILE A 367 -11.64 -2.27 -33.44
C ILE A 367 -10.22 -2.82 -33.62
N ARG A 368 -9.29 -2.41 -32.74
CA ARG A 368 -7.92 -2.93 -32.60
C ARG A 368 -7.05 -2.91 -33.85
N ASP A 369 -7.36 -2.02 -34.79
CA ASP A 369 -6.66 -1.96 -36.07
C ASP A 369 -5.56 -0.88 -36.09
N TRP A 370 -4.59 -1.02 -35.17
CA TRP A 370 -3.48 -0.06 -35.03
C TRP A 370 -2.17 -0.61 -35.62
N LYS A 371 -1.39 0.27 -36.25
CA LYS A 371 -0.03 0.01 -36.75
C LYS A 371 0.90 1.11 -36.26
N SER A 372 1.99 0.74 -35.59
CA SER A 372 3.02 1.70 -35.18
C SER A 372 3.69 2.32 -36.40
N LYS A 373 4.01 3.61 -36.32
CA LYS A 373 4.73 4.34 -37.36
C LYS A 373 6.09 4.78 -36.82
N GLY A 374 7.16 4.20 -37.35
CA GLY A 374 8.54 4.53 -36.97
C GLY A 374 9.18 3.51 -36.03
N VAL A 375 10.42 3.79 -35.64
CA VAL A 375 11.17 3.00 -34.65
C VAL A 375 10.58 3.30 -33.27
N VAL A 376 10.20 2.24 -32.55
CA VAL A 376 9.78 2.34 -31.15
C VAL A 376 10.99 2.87 -30.37
N SER A 377 10.91 4.13 -29.94
CA SER A 377 11.94 4.76 -29.14
C SER A 377 11.30 5.39 -27.91
N PHE A 378 12.02 5.30 -26.80
CA PHE A 378 11.63 5.94 -25.55
C PHE A 378 11.84 7.46 -25.59
N GLU A 379 12.59 7.96 -26.58
CA GLU A 379 12.99 9.37 -26.67
C GLU A 379 12.01 10.24 -27.45
N LYS A 380 11.03 9.64 -28.11
CA LYS A 380 10.12 10.33 -29.03
C LYS A 380 8.67 10.00 -28.71
N ASP A 381 7.78 10.89 -29.14
CA ASP A 381 6.36 10.62 -29.15
C ASP A 381 6.07 9.38 -30.00
N PHE A 382 5.10 8.60 -29.55
CA PHE A 382 4.72 7.37 -30.20
C PHE A 382 3.54 7.62 -31.12
N VAL A 383 3.75 7.48 -32.43
CA VAL A 383 2.68 7.68 -33.42
C VAL A 383 2.16 6.33 -33.88
N VAL A 384 0.86 6.11 -33.70
CA VAL A 384 0.14 4.97 -34.31
C VAL A 384 -0.76 5.44 -35.44
N ARG A 385 -1.02 4.54 -36.38
CA ARG A 385 -1.91 4.73 -37.52
C ARG A 385 -3.02 3.68 -37.49
N CYS A 386 -4.26 4.08 -37.65
CA CYS A 386 -5.36 3.16 -37.93
C CYS A 386 -5.16 2.52 -39.31
N ARG A 387 -5.17 1.19 -39.45
CA ARG A 387 -4.93 0.56 -40.77
C ARG A 387 -6.10 0.75 -41.73
N SER A 388 -7.32 0.83 -41.20
CA SER A 388 -8.54 0.98 -42.00
C SER A 388 -8.68 2.36 -42.65
N CYS A 389 -8.56 3.46 -41.88
CA CYS A 389 -8.77 4.82 -42.41
C CYS A 389 -7.51 5.69 -42.44
N GLY A 390 -6.39 5.21 -41.88
CA GLY A 390 -5.14 5.94 -41.87
C GLY A 390 -5.01 7.06 -40.83
N THR A 391 -6.03 7.29 -39.99
CA THR A 391 -6.00 8.28 -38.89
C THR A 391 -4.80 8.04 -37.98
N LEU A 392 -4.10 9.12 -37.62
CA LEU A 392 -2.95 9.08 -36.72
C LEU A 392 -3.35 9.44 -35.30
N VAL A 393 -2.78 8.74 -34.32
CA VAL A 393 -2.85 9.10 -32.90
C VAL A 393 -1.43 9.23 -32.40
N THR A 394 -1.11 10.38 -31.84
CA THR A 394 0.18 10.66 -31.22
C THR A 394 0.03 10.47 -29.71
N ILE A 395 0.95 9.70 -29.13
CA ILE A 395 1.00 9.42 -27.71
C ILE A 395 2.29 10.02 -27.18
N GLU A 396 2.11 11.07 -26.40
CA GLU A 396 3.20 11.90 -25.89
C GLU A 396 4.05 11.14 -24.89
N ARG A 397 5.36 11.40 -24.93
CA ARG A 397 6.29 10.89 -23.93
C ARG A 397 6.11 11.66 -22.60
N PRO A 398 6.02 10.98 -21.45
CA PRO A 398 6.07 11.63 -20.15
C PRO A 398 7.42 12.28 -19.88
N HIS A 399 7.41 13.47 -19.27
CA HIS A 399 8.63 14.14 -18.83
C HIS A 399 9.26 13.40 -17.65
N GLY A 400 10.57 13.13 -17.70
CA GLY A 400 11.31 12.53 -16.58
C GLY A 400 11.35 11.00 -16.56
N SER A 401 10.83 10.31 -17.58
CA SER A 401 10.94 8.85 -17.69
C SER A 401 12.40 8.43 -17.86
N LEU A 402 12.88 7.54 -16.98
CA LEU A 402 14.20 6.91 -17.02
C LEU A 402 14.06 5.44 -17.46
N GLY A 403 14.74 5.04 -18.53
CA GLY A 403 14.74 3.64 -18.99
C GLY A 403 15.40 3.44 -20.35
N LYS A 404 15.90 2.22 -20.59
CA LYS A 404 16.19 1.69 -21.92
C LYS A 404 15.15 0.61 -22.20
N LEU A 405 14.56 0.62 -23.40
CA LEU A 405 13.64 -0.42 -23.84
C LEU A 405 14.46 -1.54 -24.46
N ASP A 406 14.73 -2.59 -23.70
CA ASP A 406 15.47 -3.74 -24.21
C ASP A 406 14.51 -4.87 -24.66
N MET A 407 13.26 -4.90 -24.16
CA MET A 407 12.24 -5.90 -24.52
C MET A 407 10.81 -5.35 -24.73
N GLU A 408 9.97 -6.12 -25.44
CA GLU A 408 8.52 -5.87 -25.48
C GLU A 408 7.89 -6.14 -24.10
N GLY A 409 7.31 -5.11 -23.47
CA GLY A 409 6.54 -5.27 -22.22
C GLY A 409 7.37 -5.14 -20.96
N GLU A 410 7.75 -3.92 -20.59
CA GLU A 410 8.59 -3.64 -19.42
C GLU A 410 7.91 -2.67 -18.44
N TRP A 411 8.23 -2.79 -17.15
CA TRP A 411 7.79 -1.81 -16.16
C TRP A 411 8.76 -0.66 -16.07
N ILE A 412 8.23 0.55 -16.20
CA ILE A 412 8.99 1.79 -16.10
C ILE A 412 8.72 2.44 -14.74
N MET A 413 9.78 3.03 -14.17
CA MET A 413 9.70 3.91 -13.02
C MET A 413 9.91 5.35 -13.45
N GLU A 414 9.02 6.23 -13.01
CA GLU A 414 9.10 7.66 -13.26
C GLU A 414 8.98 8.41 -11.93
N GLY A 415 10.00 9.21 -11.62
CA GLY A 415 9.95 10.12 -10.49
C GLY A 415 9.04 11.30 -10.80
N LEU A 416 8.10 11.61 -9.91
CA LEU A 416 7.09 12.64 -10.12
C LEU A 416 7.29 13.90 -9.29
N VAL A 417 8.16 13.85 -8.28
CA VAL A 417 8.64 14.96 -7.43
C VAL A 417 9.99 14.56 -6.82
#